data_AF-A0AB34KRX5-F1
#
_entry.id   AF-A0AB34KRX5-F1
#
_cell.length_a   1.000
_cell.length_b   1.000
_cell.length_c   1.000
_cell.angle_alpha   90.00
_cell.angle_beta   90.00
_cell.angle_gamma   90.00
#
_symmetry.space_group_name_H-M   'P 1'
#
loop_
_entity.id
_entity.type
_entity.pdbx_description
1 polymer ?
#
loop_
_entity_poly.entity_id
_entity_poly.type
_entity_poly.pdbx_seq_one_letter_code
_entity_poly.pdbx_strand_id
1 'polypeptide(L)'
;MPTPPPPPTPSQRRLWNRGPLLDLFPRLPPASLNHILDLALAKNCIYDLSAPKRANAIRLTCLAIAHARHAHSEYDALLRAGVERFEARERTGEAVWRVLREWCPWDESNVWLEGCWAATVVRPEERGLGWEGEWEMMDLDVEEGWEGGGGGEDDGGGGEPMDLD
;
A
#
# COMPACT_ATOMS: atom_id res chain seq x y z
N MET A 1 -30.26 13.66 -21.15
CA MET A 1 -28.82 13.64 -20.86
C MET A 1 -28.44 12.20 -20.54
N PRO A 2 -27.38 11.63 -21.13
CA PRO A 2 -26.93 10.29 -20.74
C PRO A 2 -26.50 10.32 -19.26
N THR A 3 -27.00 9.37 -18.47
CA THR A 3 -26.56 9.17 -17.09
C THR A 3 -25.08 8.75 -17.07
N PRO A 4 -24.26 9.28 -16.15
CA PRO A 4 -22.88 8.86 -16.04
C PRO A 4 -22.79 7.36 -15.75
N PRO A 5 -21.75 6.66 -16.24
CA PRO A 5 -21.56 5.26 -15.92
C PRO A 5 -21.42 5.06 -14.40
N PRO A 6 -21.86 3.91 -13.87
CA PRO A 6 -21.68 3.60 -12.45
C PRO A 6 -20.18 3.59 -12.09
N PRO A 7 -19.84 3.92 -10.84
CA PRO A 7 -18.46 3.86 -10.38
C PRO A 7 -17.92 2.42 -10.49
N PRO A 8 -16.60 2.26 -10.70
CA PRO A 8 -16.01 0.94 -10.85
C PRO A 8 -16.10 0.14 -9.55
N THR A 9 -16.44 -1.14 -9.68
CA THR A 9 -16.47 -2.10 -8.57
C THR A 9 -15.04 -2.35 -8.03
N PRO A 10 -14.90 -2.79 -6.76
CA PRO A 10 -13.59 -3.16 -6.20
C PRO A 10 -12.83 -4.19 -7.06
N SER A 11 -13.53 -5.17 -7.62
CA SER A 11 -12.95 -6.18 -8.51
C SER A 11 -12.37 -5.58 -9.80
N GLN A 12 -13.06 -4.59 -10.39
CA GLN A 12 -12.55 -3.87 -11.57
C GLN A 12 -11.31 -3.04 -11.22
N ARG A 13 -11.34 -2.34 -10.08
CA ARG A 13 -10.20 -1.57 -9.59
C ARG A 13 -8.96 -2.44 -9.35
N ARG A 14 -9.12 -3.63 -8.76
CA ARG A 14 -8.02 -4.60 -8.61
C ARG A 14 -7.45 -5.02 -9.97
N LEU A 15 -8.32 -5.31 -10.94
CA LEU A 15 -7.89 -5.73 -12.28
C LEU A 15 -7.06 -4.65 -12.98
N TRP A 16 -7.46 -3.38 -12.84
CA TRP A 16 -6.75 -2.25 -13.45
C TRP A 16 -5.36 -2.03 -12.86
N ASN A 17 -5.16 -2.29 -11.58
CA ASN A 17 -3.85 -2.18 -10.94
C ASN A 17 -2.97 -3.41 -11.16
N ARG A 18 -3.56 -4.59 -11.37
CA ARG A 18 -2.83 -5.87 -11.44
C ARG A 18 -1.81 -5.92 -12.57
N GLY A 19 -2.22 -5.57 -13.79
CA GLY A 19 -1.33 -5.56 -14.96
C GLY A 19 -0.13 -4.63 -14.75
N PRO A 20 -0.37 -3.33 -14.49
CA PRO A 20 0.69 -2.37 -14.20
C PRO A 20 1.64 -2.76 -13.05
N LEU A 21 1.13 -3.38 -11.98
CA LEU A 21 1.97 -3.88 -10.89
C LEU A 21 2.90 -5.00 -11.33
N LEU A 22 2.42 -5.94 -12.15
CA LEU A 22 3.23 -7.03 -12.68
C LEU A 22 4.22 -6.55 -13.75
N ASP A 23 3.90 -5.50 -14.49
CA ASP A 23 4.83 -4.86 -15.41
C ASP A 23 6.01 -4.23 -14.65
N LEU A 24 5.73 -3.60 -13.50
CA LEU A 24 6.75 -2.99 -12.63
C LEU A 24 7.53 -4.01 -11.80
N PHE A 25 6.87 -5.09 -11.35
CA PHE A 25 7.46 -6.14 -10.51
C PHE A 25 7.17 -7.53 -11.10
N PRO A 26 7.94 -7.96 -12.12
CA PRO A 26 7.61 -9.17 -12.87
C PRO A 26 7.73 -10.48 -12.06
N ARG A 27 8.46 -10.45 -10.94
CA ARG A 27 8.63 -11.60 -10.03
C ARG A 27 7.85 -11.45 -8.72
N LEU A 28 6.87 -10.55 -8.67
CA LEU A 28 6.06 -10.34 -7.48
C LEU A 28 5.28 -11.62 -7.11
N PRO A 29 5.44 -12.15 -5.90
CA PRO A 29 4.70 -13.33 -5.46
C PRO A 29 3.17 -13.07 -5.45
N PRO A 30 2.33 -14.06 -5.79
CA PRO A 30 0.88 -13.88 -5.82
C PRO A 30 0.27 -13.40 -4.51
N ALA A 31 0.81 -13.84 -3.36
CA ALA A 31 0.35 -13.41 -2.04
C ALA A 31 0.62 -11.90 -1.83
N SER A 32 1.85 -11.45 -2.07
CA SER A 32 2.22 -10.03 -1.99
C SER A 32 1.44 -9.18 -2.99
N LEU A 33 1.20 -9.68 -4.21
CA LEU A 33 0.38 -8.99 -5.20
C LEU A 33 -1.03 -8.73 -4.68
N ASN A 34 -1.68 -9.72 -4.07
CA ASN A 34 -3.04 -9.54 -3.54
C ASN A 34 -3.06 -8.51 -2.40
N HIS A 35 -2.10 -8.57 -1.48
CA HIS A 35 -1.98 -7.57 -0.41
C HIS A 35 -1.75 -6.16 -0.94
N ILE A 36 -0.86 -5.98 -1.93
CA ILE A 36 -0.62 -4.66 -2.54
C ILE A 36 -1.88 -4.15 -3.25
N LEU A 37 -2.65 -5.03 -3.91
CA LEU A 37 -3.93 -4.66 -4.51
C LEU A 37 -4.95 -4.21 -3.45
N ASP A 38 -4.96 -4.84 -2.28
CA ASP A 38 -5.82 -4.46 -1.16
C ASP A 38 -5.42 -3.12 -0.56
N LEU A 39 -4.12 -2.88 -0.39
CA LEU A 39 -3.59 -1.56 0.00
C LEU A 39 -3.95 -0.49 -1.02
N ALA A 40 -3.86 -0.80 -2.32
CA ALA A 40 -4.25 0.12 -3.38
C ALA A 40 -5.76 0.44 -3.30
N LEU A 41 -6.60 -0.54 -2.95
CA LEU A 41 -8.02 -0.30 -2.76
C LEU A 41 -8.30 0.61 -1.56
N ALA A 42 -7.69 0.30 -0.42
CA ALA A 42 -7.85 1.02 0.84
C ALA A 42 -7.41 2.48 0.71
N LYS A 43 -6.28 2.73 0.04
CA LYS A 43 -5.74 4.08 -0.19
C LYS A 43 -6.34 4.79 -1.40
N ASN A 44 -7.42 4.25 -1.97
CA ASN A 44 -8.05 4.75 -3.19
C ASN A 44 -7.08 5.00 -4.37
N CYS A 45 -6.00 4.22 -4.44
CA CYS A 45 -5.01 4.28 -5.50
C CYS A 45 -5.47 3.41 -6.66
N ILE A 46 -6.05 4.04 -7.68
CA ILE A 46 -6.52 3.38 -8.91
C ILE A 46 -5.62 3.85 -10.04
N TYR A 47 -5.23 2.93 -10.92
CA TYR A 47 -4.54 3.28 -12.15
C TYR A 47 -5.40 4.25 -12.96
N ASP A 48 -4.92 5.48 -13.08
CA ASP A 48 -5.65 6.56 -13.71
C ASP A 48 -5.13 6.76 -15.13
N LEU A 49 -5.98 6.46 -16.12
CA LEU A 49 -5.64 6.64 -17.55
C LEU A 49 -5.44 8.11 -17.94
N SER A 50 -5.98 9.05 -17.17
CA SER A 50 -5.81 10.48 -17.37
C SER A 50 -4.54 11.04 -16.72
N ALA A 51 -3.95 10.30 -15.79
CA ALA A 51 -2.69 10.67 -15.14
C ALA A 51 -1.47 10.26 -15.99
N PRO A 52 -0.33 10.99 -15.86
CA PRO A 52 0.92 10.57 -16.49
C PRO A 52 1.33 9.16 -16.05
N LYS A 53 1.86 8.35 -16.98
CA LYS A 53 2.35 6.99 -16.68
C LYS A 53 3.33 6.96 -15.49
N ARG A 54 4.18 7.99 -15.39
CA ARG A 54 5.13 8.17 -14.28
C ARG A 54 4.43 8.23 -12.92
N ALA A 55 3.36 9.03 -12.79
CA ALA A 55 2.65 9.20 -11.53
C ALA A 55 2.01 7.88 -11.07
N ASN A 56 1.40 7.12 -12.00
CA ASN A 56 0.88 5.79 -11.69
C ASN A 56 2.00 4.83 -11.26
N ALA A 57 3.13 4.82 -11.97
CA ALA A 57 4.25 3.93 -11.67
C ALA A 57 4.82 4.18 -10.27
N ILE A 58 4.97 5.45 -9.89
CA ILE A 58 5.49 5.83 -8.58
C ILE A 58 4.53 5.44 -7.47
N ARG A 59 3.24 5.75 -7.59
CA ARG A 59 2.24 5.36 -6.59
C ARG A 59 2.23 3.85 -6.35
N LEU A 60 2.23 3.05 -7.42
CA LEU A 60 2.27 1.59 -7.31
C LEU A 60 3.60 1.09 -6.70
N THR A 61 4.71 1.73 -7.03
CA THR A 61 6.03 1.44 -6.45
C THR A 61 6.05 1.75 -4.95
N CYS A 62 5.49 2.88 -4.52
CA CYS A 62 5.36 3.25 -3.11
C CYS A 62 4.55 2.20 -2.33
N LEU A 63 3.44 1.71 -2.89
CA LEU A 63 2.64 0.66 -2.28
C LEU A 63 3.43 -0.65 -2.13
N ALA A 64 4.21 -1.03 -3.15
CA ALA A 64 5.06 -2.21 -3.08
C ALA A 64 6.17 -2.07 -2.03
N ILE A 65 6.80 -0.89 -1.92
CA ILE A 65 7.81 -0.60 -0.87
C ILE A 65 7.18 -0.66 0.52
N ALA A 66 6.02 -0.05 0.72
CA ALA A 66 5.31 -0.09 1.99
C ALA A 66 4.97 -1.53 2.39
N HIS A 67 4.41 -2.33 1.46
CA HIS A 67 4.14 -3.74 1.69
C HIS A 67 5.42 -4.53 2.02
N ALA A 68 6.50 -4.34 1.26
CA ALA A 68 7.78 -4.99 1.50
C ALA A 68 8.32 -4.69 2.91
N ARG A 69 8.18 -3.44 3.35
CA ARG A 69 8.59 -2.99 4.68
C ARG A 69 7.80 -3.66 5.80
N HIS A 70 6.47 -3.64 5.74
CA HIS A 70 5.64 -4.25 6.78
C HIS A 70 5.73 -5.78 6.79
N ALA A 71 5.73 -6.43 5.62
CA ALA A 71 5.63 -7.89 5.53
C ALA A 71 6.97 -8.64 5.56
N HIS A 72 8.09 -7.98 5.23
CA HIS A 72 9.38 -8.65 5.04
C HIS A 72 10.53 -8.02 5.84
N SER A 73 10.22 -7.26 6.89
CA SER A 73 11.24 -6.71 7.79
C SER A 73 10.72 -6.57 9.23
N GLU A 74 11.62 -6.25 10.16
CA GLU A 74 11.29 -6.00 11.57
C GLU A 74 10.67 -4.61 11.80
N TYR A 75 10.21 -3.92 10.75
CA TYR A 75 9.72 -2.54 10.82
C TYR A 75 8.65 -2.35 11.90
N ASP A 76 7.63 -3.21 11.93
CA ASP A 76 6.55 -3.10 12.91
C ASP A 76 7.03 -3.36 14.34
N ALA A 77 8.04 -4.23 14.52
CA ALA A 77 8.65 -4.48 15.82
C ALA A 77 9.41 -3.25 16.32
N LEU A 78 10.13 -2.56 15.42
CA LEU A 78 10.82 -1.31 15.74
C LEU A 78 9.83 -0.19 16.12
N LEU A 79 8.73 -0.04 15.38
CA LEU A 79 7.69 0.94 15.70
C LEU A 79 7.05 0.66 17.07
N ARG A 80 6.73 -0.60 17.37
CA ARG A 80 6.21 -1.00 18.69
C ARG A 80 7.20 -0.76 19.83
N ALA A 81 8.51 -0.80 19.54
CA ALA A 81 9.57 -0.46 20.50
C ALA A 81 9.78 1.05 20.67
N GLY A 82 9.01 1.90 19.98
CA GLY A 82 9.10 3.35 20.05
C GLY A 82 10.22 3.96 19.20
N VAL A 83 10.79 3.19 18.28
CA VAL A 83 11.75 3.72 17.29
C VAL A 83 11.00 4.64 16.33
N GLU A 84 11.59 5.80 16.06
CA GLU A 84 11.02 6.78 15.15
C GLU A 84 10.92 6.21 13.72
N ARG A 85 9.89 6.63 12.95
CA ARG A 85 9.56 6.00 11.66
C ARG A 85 10.71 6.08 10.66
N PHE A 86 11.38 7.22 10.54
CA PHE A 86 12.53 7.37 9.65
C PHE A 86 13.67 6.45 10.11
N GLU A 87 14.01 6.43 11.40
CA GLU A 87 15.03 5.52 11.92
C GLU A 87 14.68 4.03 11.67
N ALA A 88 13.41 3.65 11.84
CA ALA A 88 12.96 2.29 11.55
C ALA A 88 13.04 1.95 10.05
N ARG A 89 12.76 2.91 9.16
CA ARG A 89 12.93 2.76 7.69
C ARG A 89 14.40 2.63 7.31
N GLU A 90 15.27 3.42 7.91
CA GLU A 90 16.73 3.34 7.69
C GLU A 90 17.27 1.97 8.12
N ARG A 91 16.94 1.52 9.35
CA ARG A 91 17.38 0.22 9.90
C ARG A 91 16.91 -0.98 9.08
N THR A 92 15.73 -0.89 8.47
CA THR A 92 15.15 -1.98 7.66
C THR A 92 15.42 -1.84 6.16
N GLY A 93 15.99 -0.71 5.73
CA GLY A 93 16.09 -0.32 4.33
C GLY A 93 16.81 -1.34 3.45
N GLU A 94 17.90 -1.94 3.95
CA GLU A 94 18.65 -2.96 3.20
C GLU A 94 17.84 -4.27 3.02
N ALA A 95 17.12 -4.71 4.05
CA ALA A 95 16.29 -5.91 3.98
C ALA A 95 15.13 -5.70 2.99
N VAL A 96 14.48 -4.54 3.06
CA VAL A 96 13.42 -4.14 2.11
C VAL A 96 13.97 -4.06 0.69
N TRP A 97 15.14 -3.45 0.49
CA TRP A 97 15.77 -3.33 -0.82
C TRP A 97 16.04 -4.70 -1.46
N ARG A 98 16.54 -5.65 -0.67
CA ARG A 98 16.80 -7.02 -1.14
C ARG A 98 15.52 -7.68 -1.68
N VAL A 99 14.43 -7.59 -0.94
CA VAL A 99 13.13 -8.14 -1.35
C VAL A 99 12.60 -7.46 -2.63
N LEU A 100 12.72 -6.14 -2.71
CA LEU A 100 12.31 -5.39 -3.90
C LEU A 100 13.12 -5.79 -5.14
N ARG A 101 14.42 -6.06 -4.99
CA ARG A 101 15.28 -6.58 -6.08
C ARG A 101 14.96 -8.01 -6.47
N GLU A 102 14.48 -8.84 -5.55
CA GLU A 102 13.98 -10.17 -5.88
C GLU A 102 12.71 -10.09 -6.75
N TRP A 103 11.81 -9.14 -6.45
CA TRP A 103 10.58 -8.92 -7.21
C TRP A 103 10.79 -8.18 -8.54
N CYS A 104 11.78 -7.30 -8.59
CA CYS A 104 12.17 -6.50 -9.76
C CYS A 104 13.68 -6.60 -10.01
N PRO A 105 14.16 -7.70 -10.61
CA PRO A 105 15.59 -7.90 -10.81
C PRO A 105 16.16 -7.08 -11.99
N TRP A 106 15.30 -6.47 -12.82
CA TRP A 106 15.68 -5.67 -13.99
C TRP A 106 15.30 -4.21 -13.79
N ASP A 107 16.25 -3.29 -13.96
CA ASP A 107 16.02 -1.85 -13.75
C ASP A 107 15.02 -1.28 -14.77
N GLU A 108 15.01 -1.84 -15.98
CA GLU A 108 14.10 -1.47 -17.08
C GLU A 108 12.63 -1.73 -16.74
N SER A 109 12.34 -2.71 -15.88
CA SER A 109 10.97 -3.00 -15.43
C SER A 109 10.43 -1.89 -14.53
N ASN A 110 11.28 -1.28 -13.71
CA ASN A 110 10.89 -0.18 -12.84
C ASN A 110 12.02 0.82 -12.61
N VAL A 111 12.15 1.77 -13.55
CA VAL A 111 13.15 2.84 -13.50
C VAL A 111 12.99 3.79 -12.31
N TRP A 112 11.85 3.73 -11.60
CA TRP A 112 11.55 4.60 -10.46
C TRP A 112 11.85 3.92 -9.12
N LEU A 113 12.13 2.61 -9.11
CA LEU A 113 12.25 1.82 -7.89
C LEU A 113 13.33 2.37 -6.95
N GLU A 114 14.54 2.59 -7.45
CA GLU A 114 15.65 3.08 -6.65
C GLU A 114 15.36 4.48 -6.08
N GLY A 115 14.84 5.39 -6.89
CA GLY A 115 14.50 6.74 -6.44
C GLY A 115 13.39 6.74 -5.38
N CYS A 116 12.36 5.90 -5.54
CA CYS A 116 11.30 5.75 -4.55
C CYS A 116 11.83 5.12 -3.25
N TRP A 117 12.64 4.06 -3.34
CA TRP A 117 13.23 3.44 -2.16
C TRP A 117 14.17 4.41 -1.43
N ALA A 118 15.06 5.08 -2.15
CA ALA A 118 15.99 6.05 -1.59
C ALA A 118 15.24 7.14 -0.82
N ALA A 119 14.15 7.68 -1.38
CA ALA A 119 13.31 8.67 -0.70
C ALA A 119 12.76 8.17 0.65
N THR A 120 12.54 6.86 0.83
CA THR A 120 12.01 6.30 2.09
C THR A 120 13.03 6.27 3.22
N VAL A 121 14.33 6.23 2.87
CA VAL A 121 15.45 6.16 3.82
C VAL A 121 16.13 7.50 4.02
N VAL A 122 15.60 8.58 3.45
CA VAL A 122 16.00 9.97 3.75
C VAL A 122 14.92 10.66 4.58
N ARG A 123 15.35 11.62 5.40
CA ARG A 123 14.45 12.45 6.19
C ARG A 123 13.54 13.26 5.26
N PRO A 124 12.27 13.52 5.62
CA PRO A 124 11.35 14.31 4.80
C PRO A 124 11.94 15.66 4.34
N GLU A 125 12.71 16.32 5.20
CA GLU A 125 13.35 17.61 4.91
C GLU A 125 14.49 17.51 3.88
N GLU A 126 15.05 16.31 3.71
CA GLU A 126 16.16 16.01 2.82
C GLU A 126 15.70 15.39 1.49
N ARG A 127 14.41 14.97 1.41
CA ARG A 127 13.76 14.57 0.16
C ARG A 127 13.60 15.83 -0.70
N GLY A 128 14.56 16.11 -1.56
CA GLY A 128 14.65 17.38 -2.31
C GLY A 128 13.33 17.88 -2.94
N LEU A 129 13.26 19.20 -3.14
CA LEU A 129 12.11 20.05 -3.55
C LEU A 129 11.36 19.66 -4.86
N GLY A 130 11.64 18.51 -5.48
CA GLY A 130 11.11 18.12 -6.79
C GLY A 130 9.85 17.24 -6.76
N TRP A 131 9.33 16.91 -5.59
CA TRP A 131 8.34 15.84 -5.40
C TRP A 131 7.28 16.12 -4.32
N GLU A 132 6.93 17.38 -4.09
CA GLU A 132 5.87 17.74 -3.14
C GLU A 132 4.52 17.12 -3.58
N GLY A 133 3.90 16.32 -2.71
CA GLY A 133 2.57 15.72 -2.89
C GLY A 133 2.54 14.22 -3.24
N GLU A 134 3.55 13.66 -3.91
CA GLU A 134 3.56 12.21 -4.21
C GLU A 134 4.09 11.35 -3.05
N TRP A 135 4.92 11.93 -2.17
CA TRP A 135 5.50 11.24 -1.01
C TRP A 135 4.57 11.16 0.20
N GLU A 136 3.49 11.93 0.25
CA GLU A 136 2.51 11.82 1.36
C GLU A 136 1.99 10.39 1.48
N MET A 137 1.84 9.70 0.35
CA MET A 137 1.48 8.27 0.29
C MET A 137 2.45 7.34 1.02
N MET A 138 3.73 7.70 1.12
CA MET A 138 4.76 6.91 1.82
C MET A 138 4.76 7.10 3.34
N ASP A 139 4.21 8.22 3.81
CA ASP A 139 4.06 8.52 5.24
C ASP A 139 2.71 8.06 5.81
N LEU A 140 1.83 7.54 4.94
CA LEU A 140 0.62 6.80 5.30
C LEU A 140 0.92 5.35 5.76
N ASP A 141 1.94 5.16 6.60
CA ASP A 141 2.10 3.93 7.43
C ASP A 141 1.06 3.88 8.56
N VAL A 142 0.02 4.72 8.49
CA VAL A 142 -1.14 4.68 9.38
C VAL A 142 -1.96 3.47 8.99
N GLU A 143 -1.84 2.39 9.78
CA GLU A 143 -2.92 1.42 9.94
C GLU A 143 -4.16 2.17 10.44
N GLU A 144 -4.94 2.73 9.53
CA GLU A 144 -6.33 3.06 9.82
C GLU A 144 -7.15 1.81 9.53
N GLY A 145 -7.23 0.94 10.53
CA GLY A 145 -8.31 -0.05 10.67
C GLY A 145 -8.46 -1.08 9.55
N TRP A 146 -7.44 -1.90 9.28
CA TRP A 146 -7.71 -3.27 8.83
C TRP A 146 -8.03 -4.12 10.07
N GLU A 147 -9.16 -3.85 10.71
CA GLU A 147 -9.84 -4.90 11.44
C GLU A 147 -10.45 -5.81 10.39
N GLY A 148 -10.00 -7.06 10.35
CA GLY A 148 -10.67 -8.11 9.61
C GLY A 148 -12.08 -8.28 10.17
N GLY A 149 -13.03 -7.50 9.67
CA GLY A 149 -14.45 -7.62 9.95
C GLY A 149 -15.00 -8.88 9.29
N GLY A 150 -14.69 -10.03 9.87
CA GLY A 150 -15.58 -11.18 9.79
C GLY A 150 -16.90 -10.76 10.43
N GLY A 151 -17.92 -10.52 9.61
CA GLY A 151 -19.28 -10.35 10.08
C GLY A 151 -19.78 -11.65 10.68
N GLY A 152 -19.42 -11.87 11.95
CA GLY A 152 -20.09 -12.81 12.83
C GLY A 152 -21.38 -12.15 13.30
N GLU A 153 -22.49 -12.77 12.94
CA GLU A 153 -23.81 -12.51 13.50
C GLU A 153 -23.75 -12.74 15.02
N ASP A 154 -23.90 -11.69 15.81
CA ASP A 154 -24.30 -11.79 17.21
C ASP A 154 -25.11 -10.52 17.57
N ASP A 155 -26.39 -10.53 17.19
CA ASP A 155 -27.38 -9.58 17.68
C ASP A 155 -28.06 -10.22 18.90
N GLY A 156 -27.32 -10.24 20.01
CA GLY A 156 -27.83 -10.50 21.35
C GLY A 156 -28.20 -9.18 22.04
N GLY A 157 -29.46 -8.77 21.93
CA GLY A 157 -30.02 -7.61 22.64
C GLY A 157 -31.45 -7.89 23.10
N GLY A 158 -31.63 -8.06 24.41
CA GLY A 158 -32.83 -8.60 25.05
C GLY A 158 -34.06 -7.68 25.07
N GLY A 159 -35.23 -8.32 25.13
CA GLY A 159 -36.50 -7.74 25.56
C GLY A 159 -37.07 -8.56 26.72
N GLU A 160 -37.52 -7.86 27.75
CA GLU A 160 -37.83 -8.29 29.12
C GLU A 160 -38.90 -9.40 29.25
N PRO A 161 -38.87 -10.20 30.34
CA PRO A 161 -39.92 -11.17 30.66
C PRO A 161 -41.20 -10.44 31.11
N MET A 162 -42.31 -10.69 30.41
CA MET A 162 -43.64 -10.27 30.87
C MET A 162 -44.06 -11.14 32.05
N ASP A 163 -44.24 -10.51 33.22
CA ASP A 163 -44.80 -11.12 34.42
C ASP A 163 -46.21 -11.66 34.14
N LEU A 164 -46.44 -12.89 34.60
CA LEU A 164 -47.74 -13.54 34.68
C LEU A 164 -48.34 -13.25 36.06
N ASP A 165 -49.50 -12.59 36.09
CA ASP A 165 -50.54 -12.74 37.13
C ASP A 165 -51.92 -12.39 36.55
#